data_AF-A0A0J8QU62-F1
#
_entry.id   AF-A0A0J8QU62-F1
#
_cell.length_a   1.000
_cell.length_b   1.000
_cell.length_c   1.000
_cell.angle_alpha   90.00
_cell.angle_beta   90.00
_cell.angle_gamma   90.00
#
_symmetry.space_group_name_H-M   'P 1'
#
loop_
_entity.id
_entity.type
_entity.pdbx_description
1 polymer ?
#
loop_
_entity_poly.entity_id
_entity_poly.type
_entity_poly.pdbx_seq_one_letter_code
_entity_poly.pdbx_strand_id
1 'polypeptide(L)'
;MADRYIPPALRKRTLGDQEPGNNTVTYHVSDIEAHFGYHREDDRGTNLLRKSGALNAAKDDQDALAYIMVYKDAHPFWATKNEVLCKANLDLLPGATTLAGNGDAENVTYTASFPVFVQDDVPGNPRANIRFCDYYGIVSIRYLEPHSDKLVNYMKAKFAKREPKPQGWNASLRAKWGVITMGRDASGDDHPQIKPVQRSVNEILFELRSLCKKDEEEEESAVVD
;
A
#
# COMPACT_ATOMS: atom_id res chain seq x y z
N MET A 1 -29.93 22.94 -42.39
CA MET A 1 -28.82 22.43 -41.55
C MET A 1 -29.31 21.12 -40.95
N ALA A 2 -28.67 20.00 -41.30
CA ALA A 2 -29.13 18.67 -40.88
C ALA A 2 -28.45 18.28 -39.57
N ASP A 3 -29.24 18.09 -38.52
CA ASP A 3 -28.76 17.57 -37.25
C ASP A 3 -28.24 16.13 -37.44
N ARG A 4 -27.00 15.89 -37.01
CA ARG A 4 -26.37 14.57 -37.10
C ARG A 4 -27.10 13.62 -36.16
N TYR A 5 -27.72 12.58 -36.73
CA TYR A 5 -28.32 11.49 -35.97
C TYR A 5 -27.26 10.78 -35.11
N ILE A 6 -27.48 10.76 -33.79
CA ILE A 6 -26.66 9.99 -32.85
C ILE A 6 -27.38 8.68 -32.52
N PRO A 7 -26.76 7.50 -32.79
CA PRO A 7 -27.33 6.19 -32.52
C PRO A 7 -27.74 6.00 -31.05
N PRO A 8 -28.85 5.30 -30.75
CA PRO A 8 -29.37 5.11 -29.39
C PRO A 8 -28.36 4.55 -28.37
N ALA A 9 -27.43 3.69 -28.81
CA ALA A 9 -26.38 3.12 -27.97
C ALA A 9 -25.35 4.16 -27.47
N LEU A 10 -25.20 5.28 -28.17
CA LEU A 10 -24.28 6.37 -27.83
C LEU A 10 -24.95 7.50 -27.02
N ARG A 11 -26.27 7.47 -26.85
CA ARG A 11 -27.02 8.48 -26.07
C ARG A 11 -26.83 8.33 -24.55
N LYS A 12 -26.41 7.15 -24.08
CA LYS A 12 -26.37 6.80 -22.64
C LYS A 12 -25.13 7.30 -21.88
N ARG A 13 -24.22 8.05 -22.51
CA ARG A 13 -22.99 8.54 -21.83
C ARG A 13 -23.01 10.01 -21.42
N THR A 14 -24.03 10.78 -21.78
CA THR A 14 -23.93 12.25 -21.68
C THR A 14 -24.71 12.92 -20.56
N LEU A 15 -25.54 12.21 -19.79
CA LEU A 15 -26.30 12.78 -18.68
C LEU A 15 -26.47 11.72 -17.59
N GLY A 16 -25.35 11.33 -16.97
CA GLY A 16 -25.38 10.81 -15.61
C GLY A 16 -24.92 11.96 -14.73
N ASP A 17 -25.72 12.29 -13.72
CA ASP A 17 -25.42 13.31 -12.72
C ASP A 17 -23.98 13.15 -12.20
N GLN A 18 -23.09 14.02 -12.68
CA GLN A 18 -21.90 14.35 -11.92
C GLN A 18 -22.39 15.20 -10.75
N GLU A 19 -22.79 14.51 -9.66
CA GLU A 19 -22.49 15.01 -8.32
C GLU A 19 -21.05 15.60 -8.35
N PRO A 20 -20.74 16.68 -7.60
CA PRO A 20 -19.37 17.18 -7.47
C PRO A 20 -18.52 16.12 -6.75
N GLY A 21 -18.22 15.07 -7.49
CA GLY A 21 -17.56 13.87 -7.05
C GLY A 21 -16.15 14.27 -6.77
N ASN A 22 -15.73 14.04 -5.53
CA ASN A 22 -14.34 13.96 -5.15
C ASN A 22 -13.58 13.20 -6.24
N ASN A 23 -12.91 13.92 -7.14
CA ASN A 23 -11.94 13.35 -8.08
C ASN A 23 -10.73 12.97 -7.23
N THR A 24 -10.90 11.93 -6.41
CA THR A 24 -9.83 11.36 -5.63
C THR A 24 -8.83 10.82 -6.62
N VAL A 25 -7.67 11.47 -6.68
CA VAL A 25 -6.59 11.06 -7.58
C VAL A 25 -6.13 9.68 -7.13
N THR A 26 -6.12 8.75 -8.09
CA THR A 26 -5.65 7.38 -7.88
C THR A 26 -4.34 7.17 -8.62
N TYR A 27 -3.52 6.30 -8.06
CA TYR A 27 -2.17 6.00 -8.49
C TYR A 27 -2.01 4.51 -8.71
N HIS A 28 -1.12 4.14 -9.62
CA HIS A 28 -0.60 2.78 -9.65
C HIS A 28 0.62 2.63 -8.74
N VAL A 29 0.84 1.41 -8.23
CA VAL A 29 2.03 1.06 -7.44
C VAL A 29 3.31 1.49 -8.15
N SER A 30 3.44 1.24 -9.45
CA SER A 30 4.67 1.59 -10.18
C SER A 30 4.91 3.10 -10.26
N ASP A 31 3.85 3.92 -10.27
CA ASP A 31 4.00 5.37 -10.36
C ASP A 31 4.53 5.91 -9.02
N ILE A 32 4.02 5.36 -7.93
CA ILE A 32 4.52 5.62 -6.57
C ILE A 32 5.97 5.14 -6.44
N GLU A 33 6.26 3.91 -6.87
CA GLU A 33 7.61 3.33 -6.84
C GLU A 33 8.60 4.11 -7.72
N ALA A 34 8.21 4.57 -8.90
CA ALA A 34 9.09 5.37 -9.77
C ALA A 34 9.38 6.77 -9.17
N HIS A 35 8.43 7.32 -8.43
CA HIS A 35 8.53 8.64 -7.81
C HIS A 35 9.32 8.60 -6.50
N PHE A 36 8.99 7.68 -5.59
CA PHE A 36 9.55 7.61 -4.24
C PHE A 36 10.54 6.44 -4.04
N GLY A 37 10.32 5.34 -4.75
CA GLY A 37 11.00 4.07 -4.51
C GLY A 37 12.31 3.93 -5.26
N TYR A 38 13.11 2.98 -4.79
CA TYR A 38 14.38 2.59 -5.40
C TYR A 38 14.16 1.91 -6.76
N HIS A 39 14.77 2.45 -7.82
CA HIS A 39 14.62 1.92 -9.18
C HIS A 39 15.48 0.67 -9.36
N ARG A 40 14.84 -0.40 -9.83
CA ARG A 40 15.40 -1.76 -9.92
C ARG A 40 16.51 -1.94 -10.96
N GLU A 41 16.80 -0.92 -11.77
CA GLU A 41 17.56 -1.06 -13.01
C GLU A 41 19.07 -0.83 -12.86
N ASP A 42 19.52 -0.25 -11.75
CA ASP A 42 20.92 0.16 -11.61
C ASP A 42 21.89 -0.92 -11.08
N ASP A 43 21.39 -2.04 -10.53
CA ASP A 43 22.26 -3.07 -9.94
C ASP A 43 22.25 -4.40 -10.70
N ARG A 44 23.18 -4.52 -11.67
CA ARG A 44 23.60 -5.79 -12.28
C ARG A 44 24.51 -6.63 -11.37
N GLY A 45 24.64 -6.30 -10.09
CA GLY A 45 25.57 -6.96 -9.19
C GLY A 45 25.03 -7.06 -7.77
N THR A 46 24.51 -8.24 -7.41
CA THR A 46 24.55 -8.78 -6.04
C THR A 46 24.23 -7.79 -4.91
N ASN A 47 22.97 -7.43 -4.71
CA ASN A 47 22.50 -7.06 -3.38
C ASN A 47 21.04 -7.47 -3.20
N LEU A 48 20.73 -7.98 -2.01
CA LEU A 48 19.43 -8.50 -1.61
C LEU A 48 18.36 -7.42 -1.75
N LEU A 49 17.73 -7.35 -2.92
CA LEU A 49 16.64 -6.44 -3.20
C LEU A 49 15.59 -6.50 -2.08
N ARG A 50 15.41 -5.37 -1.38
CA ARG A 50 14.36 -5.23 -0.37
C ARG A 50 13.02 -5.55 -1.02
N LYS A 51 12.25 -6.41 -0.36
CA LYS A 51 10.93 -6.80 -0.87
C LYS A 51 9.97 -5.63 -0.67
N SER A 52 9.27 -5.18 -1.71
CA SER A 52 8.19 -4.20 -1.58
C SER A 52 7.14 -4.72 -0.59
N GLY A 53 6.62 -3.81 0.23
CA GLY A 53 5.67 -4.16 1.28
C GLY A 53 5.00 -2.93 1.87
N ALA A 54 4.62 -3.01 3.15
CA ALA A 54 4.00 -1.89 3.83
C ALA A 54 4.98 -0.72 4.04
N LEU A 55 6.27 -1.02 4.21
CA LEU A 55 7.35 -0.05 4.39
C LEU A 55 8.27 -0.12 3.17
N ASN A 56 8.53 1.02 2.53
CA ASN A 56 9.30 1.07 1.30
C ASN A 56 10.41 2.10 1.40
N ALA A 57 11.60 1.71 0.93
CA ALA A 57 12.82 2.51 1.01
C ALA A 57 12.82 3.65 -0.02
N ALA A 58 13.61 4.69 0.27
CA ALA A 58 13.76 5.83 -0.61
C ALA A 58 14.57 5.51 -1.86
N LYS A 59 14.32 6.31 -2.90
CA LYS A 59 15.01 6.20 -4.18
C LYS A 59 16.52 6.40 -4.06
N ASP A 60 16.93 7.37 -3.26
CA ASP A 60 18.33 7.78 -3.13
C ASP A 60 19.02 7.16 -1.90
N ASP A 61 18.25 6.54 -1.00
CA ASP A 61 18.76 5.93 0.24
C ASP A 61 17.94 4.68 0.58
N GLN A 62 18.58 3.50 0.45
CA GLN A 62 17.95 2.21 0.71
C GLN A 62 17.69 1.93 2.19
N ASP A 63 18.30 2.70 3.10
CA ASP A 63 18.15 2.55 4.54
C ASP A 63 17.18 3.59 5.13
N ALA A 64 16.71 4.54 4.32
CA ALA A 64 15.68 5.51 4.69
C ALA A 64 14.29 5.06 4.26
N LEU A 65 13.31 5.23 5.14
CA LEU A 65 11.89 5.07 4.80
C LEU A 65 11.42 6.23 3.93
N ALA A 66 10.80 5.94 2.78
CA ALA A 66 10.23 6.98 1.91
C ALA A 66 8.71 7.06 1.99
N TYR A 67 8.03 5.92 1.93
CA TYR A 67 6.57 5.90 1.90
C TYR A 67 6.00 4.61 2.49
N ILE A 68 4.72 4.69 2.86
CA ILE A 68 4.01 3.58 3.50
C ILE A 68 2.81 3.20 2.65
N MET A 69 2.67 1.90 2.40
CA MET A 69 1.50 1.32 1.72
C MET A 69 0.61 0.57 2.71
N VAL A 70 -0.66 0.93 2.72
CA VAL A 70 -1.70 0.27 3.50
C VAL A 70 -2.55 -0.55 2.55
N TYR A 71 -2.31 -1.86 2.55
CA TYR A 71 -3.07 -2.80 1.73
C TYR A 71 -4.42 -3.14 2.36
N LYS A 72 -5.41 -3.34 1.50
CA LYS A 72 -6.74 -3.75 1.91
C LYS A 72 -6.66 -5.08 2.68
N ASP A 73 -7.40 -5.17 3.78
CA ASP A 73 -7.48 -6.33 4.67
C ASP A 73 -6.15 -6.77 5.32
N ALA A 74 -5.03 -6.08 5.04
CA ALA A 74 -3.74 -6.44 5.62
C ALA A 74 -3.47 -5.74 6.98
N HIS A 75 -4.16 -4.63 7.24
CA HIS A 75 -3.97 -3.76 8.40
C HIS A 75 -5.31 -3.59 9.15
N PRO A 76 -5.68 -4.53 10.03
CA PRO A 76 -7.03 -4.60 10.60
C PRO A 76 -7.41 -3.39 11.47
N PHE A 77 -6.43 -2.62 11.94
CA PHE A 77 -6.63 -1.49 12.82
C PHE A 77 -6.22 -0.15 12.19
N TRP A 78 -6.04 -0.09 10.86
CA TRP A 78 -5.73 1.16 10.19
C TRP A 78 -6.85 2.19 10.37
N ALA A 79 -8.09 1.82 10.05
CA ALA A 79 -9.23 2.74 10.09
C ALA A 79 -9.59 3.25 11.50
N THR A 80 -9.22 2.50 12.56
CA THR A 80 -9.62 2.82 13.94
C THR A 80 -8.49 3.38 14.79
N LYS A 81 -7.24 2.98 14.53
CA LYS A 81 -6.07 3.33 15.35
C LYS A 81 -4.89 3.85 14.55
N ASN A 82 -5.00 3.96 13.22
CA ASN A 82 -3.88 4.27 12.33
C ASN A 82 -2.69 3.32 12.55
N GLU A 83 -2.98 2.04 12.78
CA GLU A 83 -1.95 1.02 13.03
C GLU A 83 -1.62 0.24 11.76
N VAL A 84 -0.33 0.26 11.40
CA VAL A 84 0.22 -0.51 10.28
C VAL A 84 0.95 -1.74 10.81
N LEU A 85 0.42 -2.92 10.50
CA LEU A 85 1.07 -4.20 10.77
C LEU A 85 2.03 -4.57 9.63
N CYS A 86 3.31 -4.76 9.93
CA CYS A 86 4.35 -5.05 8.94
C CYS A 86 5.29 -6.19 9.39
N LYS A 87 5.83 -6.92 8.40
CA LYS A 87 6.76 -8.05 8.60
C LYS A 87 8.14 -7.80 7.99
N ALA A 88 8.18 -7.09 6.86
CA ALA A 88 9.39 -6.80 6.10
C ALA A 88 9.83 -5.36 6.32
N ASN A 89 11.12 -5.09 6.07
CA ASN A 89 11.76 -3.77 6.11
C ASN A 89 11.59 -3.05 7.46
N LEU A 90 11.59 -3.81 8.55
CA LEU A 90 11.45 -3.27 9.91
C LEU A 90 12.64 -2.40 10.32
N ASP A 91 13.78 -2.60 9.68
CA ASP A 91 15.01 -1.85 9.84
C ASP A 91 14.97 -0.44 9.23
N LEU A 92 14.01 -0.15 8.34
CA LEU A 92 13.76 1.22 7.83
C LEU A 92 13.09 2.12 8.87
N LEU A 93 12.59 1.54 9.97
CA LEU A 93 11.88 2.32 10.97
C LEU A 93 12.87 3.16 11.78
N PRO A 94 12.53 4.44 12.04
CA PRO A 94 13.38 5.31 12.84
C PRO A 94 13.57 4.72 14.25
N GLY A 95 14.76 4.91 14.81
CA GLY A 95 15.04 4.54 16.19
C GLY A 95 14.14 5.28 17.18
N ALA A 96 14.03 4.77 18.41
CA ALA A 96 13.16 5.34 19.44
C ALA A 96 13.46 6.82 19.75
N THR A 97 14.72 7.24 19.60
CA THR A 97 15.18 8.62 19.85
C THR A 97 14.63 9.63 18.84
N THR A 98 14.15 9.17 17.69
CA THR A 98 13.68 10.00 16.56
C THR A 98 12.16 10.10 16.48
N LEU A 99 11.42 9.44 17.36
CA LEU A 99 9.96 9.41 17.36
C LEU A 99 9.37 10.68 18.00
N ALA A 100 8.45 11.34 17.27
CA ALA A 100 7.63 12.54 17.60
C ALA A 100 8.27 13.66 18.45
N GLY A 101 8.29 14.89 17.92
CA GLY A 101 8.75 16.08 18.64
C GLY A 101 7.84 16.45 19.81
N ASN A 102 8.42 17.07 20.84
CA ASN A 102 7.72 17.58 22.02
C ASN A 102 6.59 18.56 21.63
N GLY A 103 5.37 18.09 21.44
CA GLY A 103 4.20 18.91 21.14
C GLY A 103 2.99 18.44 21.94
N ASP A 104 2.19 19.40 22.41
CA ASP A 104 0.89 19.14 23.03
C ASP A 104 -0.03 18.38 22.05
N ALA A 105 -0.92 17.54 22.59
CA ALA A 105 -1.67 16.51 21.86
C ALA A 105 -2.49 16.97 20.62
N GLU A 106 -2.67 18.27 20.42
CA GLU A 106 -3.38 18.83 19.25
C GLU A 106 -2.48 19.34 18.13
N ASN A 107 -1.18 19.52 18.35
CA ASN A 107 -0.27 20.06 17.33
C ASN A 107 1.07 19.32 17.37
N VAL A 108 1.00 18.00 17.18
CA VAL A 108 2.18 17.14 17.19
C VAL A 108 2.99 17.39 15.92
N THR A 109 4.12 18.08 16.04
CA THR A 109 5.10 18.19 14.97
C THR A 109 5.97 16.94 14.97
N TYR A 110 6.00 16.24 13.85
CA TYR A 110 6.81 15.04 13.70
C TYR A 110 8.20 15.40 13.20
N THR A 111 9.22 14.67 13.67
CA THR A 111 10.59 14.79 13.16
C THR A 111 10.66 14.45 11.66
N ALA A 112 9.85 13.48 11.25
CA ALA A 112 9.70 13.07 9.87
C ALA A 112 8.26 12.61 9.64
N SER A 113 7.74 12.97 8.48
CA SER A 113 6.41 12.59 8.01
C SER A 113 6.53 11.88 6.68
N PHE A 114 5.70 10.85 6.51
CA PHE A 114 5.78 9.95 5.37
C PHE A 114 4.45 9.96 4.62
N PRO A 115 4.46 10.03 3.28
CA PRO A 115 3.26 9.87 2.49
C PRO A 115 2.70 8.46 2.67
N VAL A 116 1.43 8.38 3.05
CA VAL A 116 0.71 7.12 3.22
C VAL A 116 -0.26 6.93 2.06
N PHE A 117 -0.15 5.77 1.43
CA PHE A 117 -0.99 5.34 0.32
C PHE A 117 -1.89 4.20 0.75
N VAL A 118 -3.19 4.34 0.51
CA VAL A 118 -4.20 3.33 0.91
C VAL A 118 -4.79 2.70 -0.33
N GLN A 119 -4.83 1.37 -0.33
CA GLN A 119 -5.47 0.57 -1.36
C GLN A 119 -6.99 0.54 -1.14
N ASP A 120 -7.76 1.09 -2.08
CA ASP A 120 -9.22 1.15 -1.96
C ASP A 120 -9.91 -0.17 -2.31
N ASP A 121 -11.10 -0.38 -1.75
CA ASP A 121 -11.98 -1.48 -2.13
C ASP A 121 -12.82 -1.10 -3.34
N VAL A 122 -12.30 -1.38 -4.54
CA VAL A 122 -13.08 -1.20 -5.79
C VAL A 122 -13.59 -2.57 -6.25
N PRO A 123 -14.91 -2.81 -6.20
CA PRO A 123 -15.49 -4.07 -6.66
C PRO A 123 -15.13 -4.34 -8.13
N GLY A 124 -14.66 -5.55 -8.43
CA GLY A 124 -14.34 -5.98 -9.79
C GLY A 124 -13.00 -5.49 -10.36
N ASN A 125 -12.20 -4.74 -9.58
CA ASN A 125 -10.84 -4.40 -9.98
C ASN A 125 -9.82 -4.84 -8.91
N PRO A 126 -9.17 -6.00 -9.07
CA PRO A 126 -8.16 -6.48 -8.13
C PRO A 126 -6.89 -5.61 -8.13
N ARG A 127 -6.68 -4.81 -9.19
CA ARG A 127 -5.74 -3.67 -9.16
C ARG A 127 -6.44 -2.48 -8.52
N ALA A 128 -6.69 -2.63 -7.24
CA ALA A 128 -7.29 -1.59 -6.43
C ALA A 128 -6.55 -0.28 -6.65
N ASN A 129 -7.35 0.74 -6.93
CA ASN A 129 -6.90 2.11 -6.98
C ASN A 129 -6.19 2.43 -5.67
N ILE A 130 -4.95 2.89 -5.75
CA ILE A 130 -4.23 3.36 -4.58
C ILE A 130 -4.44 4.85 -4.53
N ARG A 131 -4.98 5.36 -3.43
CA ARG A 131 -5.10 6.78 -3.19
C ARG A 131 -4.04 7.24 -2.20
N PHE A 132 -3.56 8.45 -2.40
CA PHE A 132 -2.85 9.15 -1.34
C PHE A 132 -3.86 9.45 -0.22
N CYS A 133 -3.49 9.12 1.01
CA CYS A 133 -4.33 9.35 2.18
C CYS A 133 -3.96 10.69 2.82
N ASP A 134 -2.73 10.78 3.32
CA ASP A 134 -2.12 12.00 3.83
C ASP A 134 -0.64 11.74 4.16
N TYR A 135 0.05 12.75 4.66
CA TYR A 135 1.29 12.60 5.41
C TYR A 135 1.01 12.19 6.85
N TYR A 136 1.78 11.21 7.33
CA TYR A 136 1.69 10.73 8.70
C TYR A 136 3.08 10.63 9.32
N GLY A 137 3.17 11.02 10.58
CA GLY A 137 4.34 10.75 11.40
C GLY A 137 4.19 9.46 12.21
N ILE A 138 5.34 8.87 12.54
CA ILE A 138 5.37 7.67 13.40
C ILE A 138 5.32 8.10 14.86
N VAL A 139 4.27 7.67 15.56
CA VAL A 139 4.05 7.95 16.99
C VAL A 139 4.74 6.90 17.85
N SER A 140 4.55 5.62 17.52
CA SER A 140 5.20 4.54 18.26
C SER A 140 5.38 3.29 17.42
N ILE A 141 6.37 2.48 17.79
CA ILE A 141 6.69 1.21 17.16
C ILE A 141 6.69 0.13 18.24
N ARG A 142 5.93 -0.94 18.03
CA ARG A 142 5.91 -2.11 18.92
C ARG A 142 6.26 -3.36 18.13
N TYR A 143 7.25 -4.11 18.61
CA TYR A 143 7.58 -5.41 18.04
C TYR A 143 6.76 -6.50 18.72
N LEU A 144 6.20 -7.41 17.91
CA LEU A 144 5.48 -8.58 18.38
C LEU A 144 6.38 -9.80 18.26
N GLU A 145 6.55 -10.50 19.37
CA GLU A 145 7.31 -11.74 19.42
C GLU A 145 6.62 -12.87 18.65
N PRO A 146 7.37 -13.76 18.00
CA PRO A 146 6.84 -14.94 17.34
C PRO A 146 5.93 -15.75 18.27
N HIS A 147 4.78 -16.19 17.76
CA HIS A 147 3.73 -16.94 18.48
C HIS A 147 3.14 -16.27 19.73
N SER A 148 3.43 -15.00 20.00
CA SER A 148 2.79 -14.29 21.11
C SER A 148 1.27 -14.18 20.93
N ASP A 149 0.52 -14.20 22.03
CA ASP A 149 -0.96 -14.05 21.99
C ASP A 149 -1.39 -12.77 21.26
N LYS A 150 -0.61 -11.70 21.43
CA LYS A 150 -0.81 -10.44 20.72
C LYS A 150 -0.71 -10.65 19.21
N LEU A 151 0.35 -11.29 18.73
CA LEU A 151 0.52 -11.59 17.30
C LEU A 151 -0.61 -12.45 16.76
N VAL A 152 -1.01 -13.49 17.50
CA VAL A 152 -2.13 -14.36 17.14
C VAL A 152 -3.42 -13.55 16.99
N ASN A 153 -3.71 -12.61 17.88
CA ASN A 153 -4.89 -11.76 17.80
C ASN A 153 -4.87 -10.83 16.56
N TYR A 154 -3.72 -10.23 16.24
CA TYR A 154 -3.56 -9.45 15.01
C TYR A 154 -3.76 -10.32 13.76
N MET A 155 -3.22 -11.53 13.74
CA MET A 155 -3.40 -12.46 12.61
C MET A 155 -4.86 -12.90 12.48
N LYS A 156 -5.54 -13.21 13.59
CA LYS A 156 -6.97 -13.55 13.56
C LYS A 156 -7.81 -12.41 12.99
N ALA A 157 -7.52 -11.16 13.38
CA ALA A 157 -8.20 -10.00 12.83
C ALA A 157 -7.89 -9.80 11.34
N LYS A 158 -6.61 -9.92 10.93
CA LYS A 158 -6.17 -9.80 9.53
C LYS A 158 -6.83 -10.83 8.61
N PHE A 159 -6.92 -12.08 9.07
CA PHE A 159 -7.48 -13.18 8.30
C PHE A 159 -8.96 -13.44 8.64
N ALA A 160 -9.67 -12.54 9.33
CA ALA A 160 -11.06 -12.77 9.71
C ALA A 160 -12.00 -13.01 8.51
N LYS A 161 -11.63 -12.48 7.33
CA LYS A 161 -12.41 -12.61 6.10
C LYS A 161 -12.05 -13.83 5.24
N ARG A 162 -10.98 -14.56 5.57
CA ARG A 162 -10.46 -15.67 4.75
C ARG A 162 -9.89 -16.76 5.63
N GLU A 163 -10.25 -18.02 5.40
CA GLU A 163 -9.61 -19.12 6.11
C GLU A 163 -8.13 -19.18 5.75
N PRO A 164 -7.22 -19.02 6.74
CA PRO A 164 -5.80 -18.97 6.45
C PRO A 164 -5.28 -20.38 6.14
N LYS A 165 -4.57 -20.53 5.02
CA LYS A 165 -3.83 -21.76 4.70
C LYS A 165 -2.89 -22.10 5.89
N PRO A 166 -2.93 -23.32 6.47
CA PRO A 166 -2.20 -23.65 7.70
C PRO A 166 -0.69 -23.36 7.62
N GLN A 167 -0.07 -23.62 6.46
CA GLN A 167 1.35 -23.38 6.23
C GLN A 167 1.70 -21.88 6.26
N GLY A 168 0.90 -21.04 5.58
CA GLY A 168 1.10 -19.59 5.55
C GLY A 168 0.85 -18.93 6.91
N TRP A 169 -0.12 -19.46 7.66
CA TRP A 169 -0.39 -19.05 9.03
C TRP A 169 0.80 -19.30 9.95
N ASN A 170 1.30 -20.54 10.00
CA ASN A 170 2.44 -20.91 10.83
C ASN A 170 3.72 -20.15 10.44
N ALA A 171 3.98 -19.97 9.14
CA ALA A 171 5.10 -19.17 8.68
C ALA A 171 4.98 -17.68 9.05
N SER A 172 3.76 -17.17 9.18
CA SER A 172 3.51 -15.81 9.65
C SER A 172 3.73 -15.68 11.15
N LEU A 173 3.26 -16.65 11.95
CA LEU A 173 3.44 -16.64 13.41
C LEU A 173 4.90 -16.82 13.86
N ARG A 174 5.72 -17.51 13.06
CA ARG A 174 7.17 -17.68 13.32
C ARG A 174 7.99 -16.41 13.06
N ALA A 175 7.44 -15.45 12.33
CA ALA A 175 8.18 -14.25 11.97
C ALA A 175 8.07 -13.18 13.04
N LYS A 176 9.07 -12.28 13.08
CA LYS A 176 8.98 -11.03 13.82
C LYS A 176 8.06 -10.06 13.07
N TRP A 177 7.19 -9.37 13.81
CA TRP A 177 6.29 -8.35 13.26
C TRP A 177 6.47 -7.03 13.98
N GLY A 178 6.26 -5.93 13.25
CA GLY A 178 6.15 -4.58 13.79
C GLY A 178 4.71 -4.08 13.69
N VAL A 179 4.23 -3.42 14.74
CA VAL A 179 3.01 -2.63 14.75
C VAL A 179 3.43 -1.17 14.91
N ILE A 180 3.12 -0.37 13.89
CA ILE A 180 3.46 1.05 13.85
C ILE A 180 2.18 1.83 14.08
N THR A 181 2.13 2.62 15.13
CA THR A 181 1.04 3.57 15.36
C THR A 181 1.43 4.90 14.77
N MET A 182 0.57 5.43 13.92
CA MET A 182 0.82 6.66 13.17
C MET A 182 -0.15 7.76 13.61
N GLY A 183 0.30 9.01 13.49
CA GLY A 183 -0.55 10.17 13.66
C GLY A 183 -0.49 11.06 12.42
N ARG A 184 -1.61 11.68 12.09
CA ARG A 184 -1.74 12.52 10.91
C ARG A 184 -0.92 13.79 11.13
N ASP A 185 -0.08 14.14 10.16
CA ASP A 185 0.67 15.38 10.22
C ASP A 185 -0.16 16.53 9.66
N ALA A 186 -0.54 17.48 10.53
CA ALA A 186 -1.31 18.66 10.12
C ALA A 186 -0.47 19.68 9.34
N SER A 187 0.86 19.55 9.37
CA SER A 187 1.78 20.39 8.61
C SER A 187 2.06 19.87 7.19
N GLY A 188 1.46 18.73 6.83
CA GLY A 188 1.70 18.04 5.57
C GLY A 188 1.55 18.95 4.34
N ASP A 189 2.58 18.90 3.49
CA ASP A 189 2.63 19.57 2.19
C ASP A 189 1.47 19.19 1.27
N ASP A 190 1.30 19.97 0.20
CA ASP A 190 0.37 19.66 -0.88
C ASP A 190 0.52 18.22 -1.40
N HIS A 191 -0.59 17.70 -1.94
CA HIS A 191 -0.68 16.37 -2.52
C HIS A 191 0.51 16.07 -3.47
N PRO A 192 1.18 14.92 -3.35
CA PRO A 192 2.37 14.65 -4.15
C PRO A 192 2.02 14.63 -5.64
N GLN A 193 2.78 15.37 -6.44
CA GLN A 193 2.60 15.46 -7.89
C GLN A 193 3.27 14.26 -8.59
N ILE A 194 2.76 13.06 -8.31
CA ILE A 194 3.25 11.81 -8.92
C ILE A 194 2.85 11.80 -10.39
N LYS A 195 3.84 11.71 -11.27
CA LYS A 195 3.63 11.62 -12.72
C LYS A 195 3.35 10.16 -13.09
N PRO A 196 2.30 9.87 -13.87
CA PRO A 196 2.07 8.52 -14.36
C PRO A 196 3.24 8.10 -15.24
N VAL A 197 3.77 6.89 -14.99
CA VAL A 197 4.82 6.32 -15.82
C VAL A 197 4.20 5.95 -17.16
N GLN A 198 4.77 6.47 -18.26
CA GLN A 198 4.35 6.05 -19.59
C GLN A 198 4.73 4.58 -19.79
N ARG A 199 3.74 3.70 -19.74
CA ARG A 199 3.93 2.27 -20.01
C ARG A 199 3.66 1.99 -21.48
N SER A 200 4.50 1.16 -22.08
CA SER A 200 4.19 0.62 -23.40
C SER A 200 2.97 -0.30 -23.33
N VAL A 201 2.22 -0.42 -24.42
CA VAL A 201 1.10 -1.37 -24.51
C VAL A 201 1.55 -2.79 -24.18
N ASN A 202 2.78 -3.15 -24.58
CA ASN A 202 3.36 -4.47 -24.30
C ASN A 202 3.62 -4.69 -22.80
N GLU A 203 4.07 -3.68 -22.07
CA GLU A 203 4.24 -3.75 -20.61
C GLU A 203 2.89 -3.90 -19.91
N ILE A 204 1.88 -3.13 -20.34
CA ILE A 204 0.52 -3.23 -19.81
C ILE A 204 -0.03 -4.64 -20.05
N LEU A 205 0.12 -5.16 -21.27
CA LEU A 205 -0.33 -6.51 -21.63
C LEU A 205 0.46 -7.60 -20.88
N PHE A 206 1.77 -7.42 -20.69
CA PHE A 206 2.59 -8.35 -19.92
C PHE A 206 2.17 -8.40 -18.45
N GLU A 207 1.93 -7.23 -17.85
CA GLU A 207 1.43 -7.12 -16.49
C GLU A 207 0.06 -7.78 -16.38
N LEU A 208 -0.85 -7.58 -17.35
CA LEU A 208 -2.16 -8.24 -17.39
C LEU A 208 -2.05 -9.76 -17.54
N ARG A 209 -1.16 -10.26 -18.40
CA ARG A 209 -0.93 -11.71 -18.58
C ARG A 209 -0.31 -12.37 -17.35
N SER A 210 0.57 -11.65 -16.65
CA SER A 210 1.17 -12.11 -15.40
C SER A 210 0.16 -12.23 -14.26
N LEU A 211 -1.01 -11.58 -14.37
CA LEU A 211 -2.12 -11.76 -13.42
C LEU A 211 -2.85 -13.09 -13.64
N CYS A 212 -3.22 -13.42 -14.89
CA CYS A 212 -3.92 -14.68 -15.19
C CYS A 212 -3.13 -15.90 -14.74
N LYS A 213 -1.80 -15.86 -14.82
CA LYS A 213 -0.95 -16.98 -14.38
C LYS A 213 -0.87 -17.15 -12.86
N LYS A 214 -1.00 -16.09 -12.08
CA LYS A 214 -0.98 -16.20 -10.60
C LYS A 214 -2.24 -16.84 -10.05
N ASP A 215 -3.36 -16.63 -10.72
CA ASP A 215 -4.62 -17.28 -10.37
C ASP A 215 -4.59 -18.77 -10.76
N GLU A 216 -3.95 -19.12 -11.90
CA GLU A 216 -3.79 -20.52 -12.35
C GLU A 216 -2.78 -21.33 -11.52
N GLU A 217 -1.63 -20.75 -11.10
CA GLU A 217 -0.68 -21.47 -10.22
C GLU A 217 -1.21 -21.66 -8.78
N GLU A 218 -2.13 -20.79 -8.31
CA GLU A 218 -2.87 -21.02 -7.05
C GLU A 218 -3.97 -22.10 -7.19
N GLU A 219 -4.48 -22.36 -8.39
CA GLU A 219 -5.45 -23.44 -8.68
C GLU A 219 -4.78 -24.79 -8.98
N GLU A 220 -3.69 -24.83 -9.74
CA GLU A 220 -3.04 -26.09 -10.14
C GLU A 220 -2.26 -26.73 -8.98
N SER A 221 -1.82 -25.93 -7.99
CA SER A 221 -1.29 -26.45 -6.72
C SER A 221 -2.35 -26.96 -5.75
N ALA A 222 -3.64 -26.86 -6.09
CA ALA A 222 -4.77 -27.39 -5.32
C ALA A 222 -5.32 -28.73 -5.85
N VAL A 223 -4.79 -29.24 -6.97
CA VAL A 223 -5.27 -30.49 -7.61
C VAL A 223 -4.28 -31.66 -7.45
N VAL A 224 -3.10 -31.41 -6.88
CA VAL A 224 -2.10 -32.44 -6.59
C VAL A 224 -1.81 -32.49 -5.09
N ASP A 225 -2.79 -32.95 -4.32
CA ASP A 225 -2.63 -33.68 -3.04
C ASP A 225 -3.95 -34.37 -2.65
#